data_AF-A0A971BZA6-F1
#
_entry.id   AF-A0A971BZA6-F1
#
_cell.length_a   1.000
_cell.length_b   1.000
_cell.length_c   1.000
_cell.angle_alpha   90.00
_cell.angle_beta   90.00
_cell.angle_gamma   90.00
#
_symmetry.space_group_name_H-M   'P 1'
#
loop_
_entity.id
_entity.type
_entity.pdbx_description
1 polymer ?
#
loop_
_entity_poly.entity_id
_entity_poly.type
_entity_poly.pdbx_seq_one_letter_code
_entity_poly.pdbx_strand_id
1 'polypeptide(L)' 'MSIKTIRIPVSELYKLAEQMNEDRMTEVKISIIDAQLDQGHISPPFAHFEAFDSDGTAYDYGSVDSASD' A
#
# COMPACT_ATOMS: atom_id res chain seq x y z
N MET A 1 17.64 -13.38 6.75
CA MET A 1 16.44 -12.60 6.40
C MET A 1 16.21 -12.73 4.90
N SER A 2 15.02 -13.11 4.46
CA SER A 2 14.65 -12.99 3.05
C SER A 2 14.31 -11.53 2.80
N ILE A 3 15.00 -10.89 1.85
CA ILE A 3 14.57 -9.57 1.35
C ILE A 3 13.31 -9.81 0.53
N LYS A 4 12.25 -9.07 0.81
CA LYS A 4 10.98 -9.13 0.07
C LYS A 4 10.85 -7.87 -0.75
N THR A 5 10.60 -8.03 -2.03
CA THR A 5 10.50 -6.93 -2.98
C THR A 5 9.21 -7.10 -3.75
N ILE A 6 8.37 -6.09 -3.69
CA ILE A 6 7.24 -5.93 -4.59
C ILE A 6 7.62 -4.86 -5.62
N ARG A 7 7.11 -5.01 -6.84
CA ARG A 7 7.23 -4.00 -7.89
C ARG A 7 5.89 -3.32 -8.01
N ILE A 8 5.89 -2.00 -7.92
CA ILE A 8 4.67 -1.19 -8.05
C ILE A 8 4.89 -0.23 -9.22
N PRO A 9 3.94 -0.13 -10.18
CA PRO A 9 4.01 0.88 -11.23
C PRO A 9 4.04 2.29 -10.64
N VAL A 10 4.95 3.13 -11.12
CA VAL A 10 5.08 4.52 -10.66
C VAL A 10 3.77 5.29 -10.81
N SER A 11 2.98 4.99 -11.85
CA SER A 11 1.66 5.60 -12.06
C SER A 11 0.66 5.32 -10.95
N GLU A 12 0.73 4.15 -10.31
CA GLU A 12 -0.16 3.81 -9.19
C GLU A 12 0.28 4.51 -7.91
N LEU A 13 1.59 4.55 -7.65
CA LEU A 13 2.15 5.35 -6.56
C LEU A 13 1.82 6.83 -6.71
N TYR A 14 1.92 7.37 -7.93
CA TYR A 14 1.59 8.76 -8.21
C TYR A 14 0.11 9.07 -7.90
N LYS A 15 -0.81 8.21 -8.35
CA LYS A 15 -2.26 8.39 -8.07
C LYS A 15 -2.56 8.39 -6.57
N LEU A 16 -1.95 7.47 -5.82
CA LEU A 16 -2.11 7.41 -4.36
C LEU A 16 -1.54 8.67 -3.68
N ALA A 17 -0.36 9.11 -4.10
CA ALA A 17 0.27 10.31 -3.55
C ALA A 17 -0.54 11.58 -3.86
N GLU A 18 -1.09 11.68 -5.07
CA GLU A 18 -1.97 12.78 -5.48
C GLU A 18 -3.22 12.83 -4.59
N GLN A 19 -3.88 11.68 -4.40
CA GLN A 19 -5.05 11.57 -3.53
C GLN A 19 -4.74 11.93 -2.06
N MET A 20 -3.66 11.36 -1.48
CA MET A 20 -3.24 11.69 -0.11
C MET A 20 -2.93 13.18 0.07
N ASN A 21 -2.36 13.82 -0.95
CA ASN A 21 -2.08 15.25 -0.94
C ASN A 21 -3.37 16.09 -1.04
N GLU A 22 -4.34 15.67 -1.86
CA GLU A 22 -5.68 16.29 -1.93
C GLU A 22 -6.41 16.21 -0.59
N ASP A 23 -6.30 15.06 0.08
CA ASP A 23 -6.89 14.79 1.40
C ASP A 23 -6.08 15.42 2.56
N ARG A 24 -4.97 16.10 2.26
CA ARG A 24 -4.08 16.79 3.23
C ARG A 24 -3.45 15.87 4.27
N MET A 25 -3.13 14.64 3.87
CA MET A 25 -2.35 13.73 4.69
C MET A 25 -0.91 14.25 4.88
N THR A 26 -0.31 13.95 6.01
CA THR A 26 1.03 14.43 6.40
C THR A 26 2.06 13.31 6.50
N GLU A 27 1.61 12.08 6.77
CA GLU A 27 2.46 10.89 6.86
C GLU A 27 1.77 9.72 6.16
N VAL A 28 2.55 8.78 5.61
CA VAL A 28 2.06 7.50 5.10
C VAL A 28 2.89 6.35 5.67
N LYS A 29 2.19 5.34 6.18
CA LYS A 29 2.74 4.06 6.60
C LYS A 29 2.49 3.04 5.49
N ILE A 30 3.58 2.46 5.00
CA ILE A 30 3.54 1.44 3.95
C ILE A 30 3.87 0.09 4.59
N SER A 31 2.94 -0.86 4.51
CA SER A 31 3.12 -2.22 5.04
C SER A 31 3.28 -3.20 3.88
N ILE A 32 4.40 -3.93 3.84
CA ILE A 32 4.61 -5.00 2.86
C ILE A 32 4.06 -6.30 3.44
N ILE A 33 3.00 -6.81 2.83
CA ILE A 33 2.30 -7.99 3.30
C ILE A 33 2.63 -9.16 2.36
N ASP A 34 2.90 -10.31 2.98
CA ASP A 34 3.20 -11.56 2.28
C ASP A 34 2.00 -12.13 1.54
N ALA A 35 2.28 -13.10 0.68
CA ALA A 35 1.22 -13.93 0.15
C ALA A 35 0.43 -14.58 1.30
N GLN A 36 -0.88 -14.41 1.29
CA GLN A 36 -1.77 -14.94 2.32
C GLN A 36 -2.68 -16.01 1.70
N LEU A 37 -2.86 -17.13 2.40
CA LEU A 37 -3.88 -18.11 2.10
C LEU A 37 -5.08 -17.83 3.01
N ASP A 38 -6.15 -17.28 2.46
CA ASP A 38 -7.41 -17.10 3.17
C ASP A 38 -8.55 -17.82 2.45
N GLN A 39 -9.28 -18.67 3.19
CA GLN A 39 -10.42 -19.45 2.68
C GLN A 39 -10.15 -20.18 1.35
N GLY A 40 -8.92 -20.68 1.16
CA GLY A 40 -8.51 -21.41 -0.04
C GLY A 40 -8.05 -20.54 -1.22
N HIS A 41 -8.06 -19.21 -1.09
CA HIS A 41 -7.50 -18.28 -2.07
C HIS A 41 -6.13 -17.78 -1.63
N ILE A 42 -5.17 -17.77 -2.56
CA ILE A 42 -3.84 -17.19 -2.33
C ILE A 42 -3.85 -15.77 -2.89
N SER A 43 -3.78 -14.79 -2.00
CA SER A 43 -3.45 -13.42 -2.38
C SER A 43 -1.94 -13.32 -2.60
N PRO A 44 -1.46 -12.71 -3.70
CA PRO A 44 -0.04 -12.44 -3.87
C PRO A 44 0.46 -11.44 -2.82
N PRO A 45 1.78 -11.22 -2.69
CA PRO A 45 2.30 -10.15 -1.86
C PRO A 45 1.84 -8.77 -2.35
N PHE A 46 1.53 -7.86 -1.42
CA PHE A 46 1.04 -6.51 -1.73
C PHE A 46 1.58 -5.47 -0.75
N ALA A 47 1.61 -4.20 -1.18
CA ALA A 47 1.80 -3.07 -0.28
C ALA A 47 0.45 -2.51 0.13
N HIS A 48 0.26 -2.32 1.43
CA HIS A 48 -0.88 -1.61 1.98
C HIS A 48 -0.48 -0.21 2.43
N PHE A 49 -1.33 0.78 2.15
CA PHE A 49 -1.07 2.20 2.39
C PHE A 49 -2.09 2.77 3.38
N GLU A 50 -1.61 3.16 4.55
CA GLU A 50 -2.39 3.89 5.56
C GLU A 50 -1.76 5.27 5.73
N ALA A 51 -2.53 6.34 5.61
CA ALA A 51 -2.04 7.71 5.75
C ALA A 51 -2.64 8.41 6.97
N PHE A 52 -1.94 9.43 7.46
CA PHE A 52 -2.29 10.12 8.69
C PHE A 52 -2.38 11.63 8.44
N ASP A 53 -3.46 12.24 8.91
CA ASP A 53 -3.58 13.70 8.95
C ASP A 53 -2.67 14.32 10.04
N SER A 54 -2.71 15.64 10.18
CA SER A 54 -1.90 16.36 11.18
C SER A 54 -2.28 16.03 12.63
N ASP A 55 -3.47 15.49 12.87
CA ASP A 55 -3.97 15.10 14.19
C ASP A 55 -3.64 13.63 14.51
N GLY A 56 -3.06 12.91 13.55
CA GLY A 56 -2.72 11.49 13.65
C GLY A 56 -3.89 10.55 13.36
N THR A 57 -4.98 11.05 12.77
CA THR A 57 -6.12 10.22 12.34
C THR A 57 -5.70 9.37 11.15
N ALA A 58 -5.88 8.05 11.25
CA ALA A 58 -5.52 7.11 10.21
C ALA A 58 -6.63 6.94 9.16
N TYR A 59 -6.24 6.91 7.89
CA TYR A 59 -7.09 6.68 6.73
C TYR A 59 -6.50 5.57 5.85
N ASP A 60 -7.35 4.63 5.44
CA ASP A 60 -6.98 3.51 4.57
C ASP A 60 -7.09 3.92 3.10
N TYR A 61 -5.98 3.82 2.36
CA TYR A 61 -5.90 4.09 0.92
C TYR A 61 -5.82 2.81 0.07
N GLY A 62 -6.00 1.65 0.70
CA GLY A 62 -6.04 0.36 0.06
C GLY A 62 -4.66 -0.26 -0.15
N SER A 63 -4.64 -1.23 -1.06
CA SER A 63 -3.46 -2.03 -1.34
C SER A 63 -3.11 -2.00 -2.82
N VAL A 64 -1.81 -2.05 -3.11
CA VAL A 64 -1.28 -2.26 -4.44
C VAL A 64 -0.57 -3.61 -4.48
N ASP A 65 -1.09 -4.50 -5.30
CA ASP A 65 -0.52 -5.82 -5.52
C ASP A 65 0.82 -5.72 -6.26
N SER A 66 1.68 -6.72 -6.10
CA SER A 66 2.86 -6.80 -6.94
C SER A 66 2.44 -6.86 -8.40
N ALA A 67 2.97 -5.97 -9.24
CA ALA A 67 2.80 -6.08 -10.68
C ALA A 67 3.20 -7.50 -11.12
N SER A 68 2.31 -8.19 -11.83
CA SER A 68 2.64 -9.43 -12.50
C SER A 68 3.61 -9.08 -13.63
N ASP A 69 4.82 -9.63 -13.62
CA ASP A 69 5.69 -9.62 -14.81
C ASP A 69 5.01 -10.38 -15.97
#